data_AF-A0A174D2T7-F1
#
_entry.id   AF-A0A174D2T7-F1
#
_cell.length_a   1.000
_cell.length_b   1.000
_cell.length_c   1.000
_cell.angle_alpha   90.00
_cell.angle_beta   90.00
_cell.angle_gamma   90.00
#
_symmetry.space_group_name_H-M   'P 1'
#
loop_
_entity.id
_entity.type
_entity.pdbx_description
1 polymer ?
#
loop_
_entity_poly.entity_id
_entity_poly.type
_entity_poly.pdbx_seq_one_letter_code
_entity_poly.pdbx_strand_id
1 'polypeptide(L)'
;MTKGTLEITTKIGCKVNCKYCPQKLLINRYQETSGEKPIAMMSFETFKACIDKVPKDIRIDFSGMCEPWLNKECTKMVQYASESGHAIAIFSTFEGATDADISILEKLPSIEQIVLHMPDQEINSNISITKEYLENIKRMLNTKINCQKGISCHGILHDSVRPLVDESIWPINNQMIDRAGNIIAGDVSQHHIKGKLFCSIAGNRLNHNVLLPDGRVLLCCMDYGMQHIIGNLLYCTYDELFVGPTMKSVENAIQMGGTVLCRSCSNAISLECAGDEYLKLLHENEDIWKAKKYLEGQLEGYTAELSNANKTIKEQVDWIQKLEEGKRYLEEQNQNWIIEVENYKKSNQELEKYNVYLTEQNQNWSAEVKNYNKSEQELKTWVSQLEEGKDYLESQNQKLQAELDIYQKNETELRIWIQDLENGKKYLSDKVDEMTNENKKLLQMLDELKLWTEELQLGKDYLENVTQKLERDYSNVKEQCLGYEQIISDAENKLAKLQYKYNRVVNDKLIKKIINLKKIEL
;
A
#
# COMPACT_ATOMS: atom_id res chain seq x y z
N MET A 1 -8.09 -71.78 -3.33
CA MET A 1 -7.19 -72.74 -4.00
C MET A 1 -5.79 -72.45 -3.50
N THR A 2 -5.03 -73.45 -3.05
CA THR A 2 -3.62 -73.27 -2.69
C THR A 2 -2.85 -72.84 -3.94
N LYS A 3 -2.14 -71.72 -3.86
CA LYS A 3 -1.21 -71.29 -4.92
C LYS A 3 -0.07 -72.33 -4.98
N GLY A 4 0.37 -72.70 -6.18
CA GLY A 4 1.48 -73.65 -6.32
C GLY A 4 2.83 -73.03 -5.93
N THR A 5 3.81 -73.89 -5.67
CA THR A 5 5.17 -73.47 -5.33
C THR A 5 6.21 -74.27 -6.13
N LEU A 6 7.31 -73.60 -6.47
CA LEU A 6 8.50 -74.25 -7.01
C LEU A 6 9.69 -73.95 -6.10
N GLU A 7 10.12 -74.96 -5.36
CA GLU A 7 11.29 -74.89 -4.50
C GLU A 7 12.57 -75.05 -5.32
N ILE A 8 13.56 -74.20 -5.06
CA ILE A 8 14.79 -74.13 -5.85
C ILE A 8 15.93 -74.76 -5.07
N THR A 9 16.38 -75.95 -5.48
CA THR A 9 17.63 -76.54 -4.99
C THR A 9 18.79 -75.98 -5.81
N THR A 10 19.46 -74.95 -5.29
CA THR A 10 20.54 -74.25 -6.00
C THR A 10 21.82 -75.09 -6.13
N LYS A 11 21.94 -76.16 -5.32
CA LYS A 11 23.11 -77.04 -5.26
C LYS A 11 22.73 -78.45 -4.81
N ILE A 12 23.32 -79.48 -5.42
CA ILE A 12 23.28 -80.85 -4.91
C ILE A 12 24.33 -81.03 -3.80
N GLY A 13 23.84 -81.42 -2.62
CA GLY A 13 24.64 -81.56 -1.41
C GLY A 13 24.75 -80.27 -0.61
N CYS A 14 24.46 -80.37 0.68
CA CYS A 14 24.49 -79.25 1.61
C CYS A 14 25.53 -79.47 2.71
N LYS A 15 26.40 -78.47 2.95
CA LYS A 15 27.46 -78.57 3.96
C LYS A 15 26.94 -78.49 5.40
N VAL A 16 25.76 -77.88 5.60
CA VAL A 16 25.06 -77.83 6.90
C VAL A 16 24.77 -79.25 7.41
N ASN A 17 24.62 -80.22 6.50
CA ASN A 17 24.53 -81.65 6.81
C ASN A 17 23.60 -81.99 7.99
N CYS A 18 22.40 -81.41 8.00
CA CYS A 18 21.44 -81.59 9.09
C CYS A 18 21.08 -83.08 9.26
N LYS A 19 20.88 -83.54 10.50
CA LYS A 19 20.52 -84.94 10.81
C LYS A 19 19.18 -85.35 10.19
N TYR A 20 18.28 -84.38 9.99
CA TYR A 20 16.95 -84.56 9.40
C TYR A 20 16.89 -84.25 7.89
N CYS A 21 18.05 -84.17 7.22
CA CYS A 21 18.16 -83.97 5.77
C CYS A 21 18.84 -85.20 5.13
N PRO A 22 18.14 -86.00 4.30
CA PRO A 22 18.68 -87.18 3.60
C PRO A 22 19.72 -86.87 2.49
N GLN A 23 20.72 -86.03 2.77
CA GLN A 23 21.68 -85.52 1.79
C GLN A 23 22.43 -86.64 1.08
N LYS A 24 22.89 -87.67 1.81
CA LYS A 24 23.62 -88.80 1.23
C LYS A 24 22.77 -89.55 0.20
N LEU A 25 21.48 -89.76 0.50
CA LEU A 25 20.55 -90.41 -0.43
C LEU A 25 20.38 -89.57 -1.70
N LEU A 26 20.08 -88.28 -1.56
CA LEU A 26 19.92 -87.38 -2.69
C LEU A 26 21.17 -87.32 -3.57
N ILE A 27 22.36 -87.15 -2.98
CA ILE A 27 23.61 -87.08 -3.73
C ILE A 27 23.83 -88.37 -4.53
N ASN A 28 23.64 -89.53 -3.91
CA ASN A 28 23.81 -90.82 -4.59
C ASN A 28 22.82 -90.99 -5.74
N ARG A 29 21.52 -90.74 -5.50
CA ARG A 29 20.47 -90.86 -6.51
C ARG A 29 20.64 -89.88 -7.65
N TYR A 30 21.06 -88.66 -7.32
CA TYR A 30 21.39 -87.67 -8.33
C TYR A 30 22.53 -88.16 -9.22
N GLN A 31 23.64 -88.62 -8.65
CA GLN A 31 24.79 -89.12 -9.41
C GLN A 31 24.44 -90.34 -10.28
N GLU A 32 23.72 -91.32 -9.73
CA GLU A 32 23.25 -92.52 -10.45
C GLU A 32 22.48 -92.17 -11.73
N THR A 33 21.78 -91.04 -11.72
CA THR A 33 20.87 -90.62 -12.80
C THR A 33 21.43 -89.47 -13.66
N SER A 34 22.65 -88.98 -13.39
CA SER A 34 23.19 -87.74 -14.01
C SER A 34 24.30 -87.95 -15.05
N GLY A 35 24.53 -89.18 -15.53
CA GLY A 35 25.62 -89.47 -16.47
C GLY A 35 27.01 -89.16 -15.87
N GLU A 36 28.03 -89.07 -16.72
CA GLU A 36 29.44 -88.96 -16.27
C GLU A 36 29.80 -87.63 -15.59
N LYS A 37 29.06 -86.54 -15.86
CA LYS A 37 29.35 -85.19 -15.34
C LYS A 37 28.09 -84.53 -14.77
N PRO A 38 27.68 -84.85 -13.53
CA PRO A 38 26.53 -84.24 -12.88
C PRO A 38 26.71 -82.72 -12.71
N ILE A 39 25.72 -81.95 -13.17
CA ILE A 39 25.62 -80.52 -12.88
C ILE A 39 25.20 -80.38 -11.42
N ALA A 40 26.15 -80.18 -10.51
CA ALA A 40 25.86 -80.12 -9.06
C ALA A 40 25.55 -78.72 -8.54
N MET A 41 25.83 -77.67 -9.32
CA MET A 41 25.58 -76.27 -8.97
C MET A 41 24.72 -75.65 -10.07
N MET A 42 23.60 -75.05 -9.69
CA MET A 42 22.71 -74.39 -10.64
C MET A 42 23.38 -73.12 -11.15
N SER A 43 23.53 -72.96 -12.47
CA SER A 43 23.94 -71.67 -13.03
C SER A 43 22.75 -70.71 -13.09
N PHE A 44 23.04 -69.41 -13.07
CA PHE A 44 22.00 -68.40 -13.30
C PHE A 44 21.24 -68.61 -14.61
N GLU A 45 21.91 -69.03 -15.69
CA GLU A 45 21.28 -69.26 -16.99
C GLU A 45 20.30 -70.43 -16.95
N THR A 46 20.66 -71.52 -16.27
CA THR A 46 19.76 -72.67 -16.09
C THR A 46 18.55 -72.27 -15.25
N PHE A 47 18.77 -71.54 -14.15
CA PHE A 47 17.69 -71.01 -13.32
C PHE A 47 16.73 -70.16 -14.17
N LYS A 48 17.28 -69.16 -14.86
CA LYS A 48 16.52 -68.26 -15.73
C LYS A 48 15.71 -69.03 -16.78
N ALA A 49 16.34 -69.96 -17.50
CA ALA A 49 15.68 -70.76 -18.53
C ALA A 49 14.50 -71.58 -17.98
N CYS A 50 14.59 -72.05 -16.74
CA CYS A 50 13.50 -72.76 -16.07
C CYS A 50 12.40 -71.79 -15.60
N ILE A 51 12.77 -70.72 -14.89
CA ILE A 51 11.81 -69.76 -14.32
C ILE A 51 11.01 -69.01 -15.38
N ASP A 52 11.59 -68.77 -16.56
CA ASP A 52 10.89 -68.13 -17.68
C ASP A 52 9.67 -68.93 -18.18
N LYS A 53 9.60 -70.23 -17.86
CA LYS A 53 8.48 -71.11 -18.22
C LYS A 53 7.44 -71.25 -17.11
N VAL A 54 7.71 -70.75 -15.91
CA VAL A 54 6.85 -70.92 -14.73
C VAL A 54 5.76 -69.85 -14.72
N PRO A 55 4.47 -70.21 -14.53
CA PRO A 55 3.39 -69.25 -14.38
C PRO A 55 3.59 -68.30 -13.19
N LYS A 56 3.16 -67.05 -13.33
CA LYS A 56 3.44 -65.97 -12.34
C LYS A 56 2.72 -66.13 -11.01
N ASP A 57 1.65 -66.92 -10.98
CA ASP A 57 0.92 -67.25 -9.76
C ASP A 57 1.60 -68.36 -8.93
N ILE A 58 2.67 -68.98 -9.45
CA ILE A 58 3.52 -69.91 -8.72
C ILE A 58 4.58 -69.13 -7.95
N ARG A 59 4.63 -69.37 -6.63
CA ARG A 59 5.65 -68.79 -5.74
C ARG A 59 6.98 -69.52 -5.92
N ILE A 60 8.08 -68.78 -5.94
CA ILE A 60 9.42 -69.34 -6.03
C ILE A 60 10.04 -69.37 -4.63
N ASP A 61 10.33 -70.57 -4.15
CA ASP A 61 10.79 -70.79 -2.79
C ASP A 61 12.29 -71.11 -2.83
N PHE A 62 13.13 -70.15 -2.45
CA PHE A 62 14.57 -70.35 -2.28
C PHE A 62 14.80 -71.16 -1.01
N SER A 63 14.86 -72.48 -1.23
CA SER A 63 14.74 -73.52 -0.24
C SER A 63 15.24 -74.84 -0.83
N GLY A 64 14.35 -75.81 -1.05
CA GLY A 64 14.62 -77.08 -1.67
C GLY A 64 15.40 -77.98 -0.74
N MET A 65 16.35 -78.70 -1.31
CA MET A 65 17.11 -79.72 -0.61
C MET A 65 18.53 -79.27 -0.24
N CYS A 66 18.81 -77.96 -0.24
CA CYS A 66 20.10 -77.41 0.17
C CYS A 66 19.96 -76.02 0.82
N GLU A 67 21.03 -75.54 1.46
CA GLU A 67 21.16 -74.12 1.80
C GLU A 67 21.35 -73.30 0.52
N PRO A 68 20.42 -72.39 0.17
CA PRO A 68 20.44 -71.71 -1.13
C PRO A 68 21.71 -70.91 -1.39
N TRP A 69 22.26 -70.22 -0.38
CA TRP A 69 23.43 -69.33 -0.51
C TRP A 69 24.78 -70.06 -0.53
N LEU A 70 24.80 -71.39 -0.48
CA LEU A 70 25.98 -72.14 -0.92
C LEU A 70 26.25 -71.97 -2.42
N ASN A 71 25.27 -71.47 -3.16
CA ASN A 71 25.43 -70.96 -4.51
C ASN A 71 25.60 -69.43 -4.48
N LYS A 72 26.77 -68.95 -4.92
CA LYS A 72 27.09 -67.51 -4.95
C LYS A 72 26.19 -66.69 -5.86
N GLU A 73 25.49 -67.32 -6.81
CA GLU A 73 24.53 -66.64 -7.69
C GLU A 73 23.11 -66.61 -7.10
N CYS A 74 22.87 -67.14 -5.90
CA CYS A 74 21.53 -67.25 -5.33
C CYS A 74 20.81 -65.90 -5.23
N THR A 75 21.46 -64.86 -4.71
CA THR A 75 20.84 -63.52 -4.62
C THR A 75 20.44 -62.98 -5.98
N LYS A 76 21.26 -63.20 -7.02
CA LYS A 76 20.95 -62.82 -8.40
C LYS A 76 19.73 -63.59 -8.92
N MET A 77 19.61 -64.87 -8.59
CA MET A 77 18.42 -65.68 -8.90
C MET A 77 17.16 -65.15 -8.19
N VAL A 78 17.27 -64.78 -6.90
CA VAL A 78 16.16 -64.20 -6.12
C VAL A 78 15.66 -62.90 -6.75
N GLN A 79 16.58 -62.00 -7.09
CA GLN A 79 16.25 -60.74 -7.77
C GLN A 79 15.54 -61.01 -9.10
N TYR A 80 16.06 -61.93 -9.90
CA TYR A 80 15.48 -62.27 -11.20
C TYR A 80 14.05 -62.80 -11.08
N ALA A 81 13.79 -63.73 -10.15
CA ALA A 81 12.45 -64.26 -9.94
C ALA A 81 11.47 -63.17 -9.46
N SER A 82 11.92 -62.29 -8.56
CA SER A 82 11.17 -61.13 -8.09
C SER A 82 10.82 -60.17 -9.23
N GLU A 83 11.81 -59.77 -10.03
CA GLU A 83 11.65 -58.88 -11.18
C GLU A 83 10.77 -59.50 -12.27
N SER A 84 10.81 -60.83 -12.37
CA SER A 84 9.95 -61.60 -13.26
C SER A 84 8.50 -61.70 -12.77
N GLY A 85 8.16 -61.11 -11.62
CA GLY A 85 6.80 -61.00 -11.10
C GLY A 85 6.34 -62.17 -10.21
N HIS A 86 7.25 -63.05 -9.79
CA HIS A 86 6.91 -64.11 -8.85
C HIS A 86 6.93 -63.61 -7.41
N ALA A 87 6.00 -64.12 -6.60
CA ALA A 87 6.14 -64.07 -5.16
C ALA A 87 7.34 -64.92 -4.73
N ILE A 88 8.04 -64.48 -3.68
CA ILE A 88 9.27 -65.11 -3.19
C ILE A 88 9.07 -65.60 -1.76
N ALA A 89 9.53 -66.82 -1.49
CA ALA A 89 9.76 -67.28 -0.13
C ALA A 89 11.23 -67.68 0.07
N ILE A 90 11.76 -67.42 1.25
CA ILE A 90 13.14 -67.71 1.61
C ILE A 90 13.16 -68.63 2.83
N PHE A 91 13.73 -69.81 2.69
CA PHE A 91 13.97 -70.76 3.78
C PHE A 91 15.47 -71.01 3.84
N SER A 92 16.13 -70.43 4.83
CA SER A 92 17.58 -70.29 4.78
C SER A 92 18.22 -70.29 6.16
N THR A 93 19.39 -70.90 6.24
CA THR A 93 20.37 -70.71 7.31
C THR A 93 21.24 -69.47 7.07
N PHE A 94 21.22 -68.92 5.86
CA PHE A 94 22.12 -67.87 5.36
C PHE A 94 23.61 -68.25 5.41
N GLU A 95 23.91 -69.54 5.50
CA GLU A 95 25.30 -69.99 5.47
C GLU A 95 25.91 -69.80 4.08
N GLY A 96 26.89 -68.90 3.99
CA GLY A 96 27.51 -68.49 2.73
C GLY A 96 26.94 -67.20 2.14
N ALA A 97 25.90 -66.63 2.76
CA ALA A 97 25.41 -65.30 2.42
C ALA A 97 26.33 -64.22 3.02
N THR A 98 26.56 -63.17 2.24
CA THR A 98 27.35 -62.00 2.64
C THR A 98 26.44 -60.86 3.11
N ASP A 99 27.01 -59.86 3.76
CA ASP A 99 26.31 -58.62 4.13
C ASP A 99 25.64 -57.91 2.92
N ALA A 100 26.28 -58.00 1.74
CA ALA A 100 25.74 -57.45 0.50
C ALA A 100 24.47 -58.19 0.04
N ASP A 101 24.43 -59.51 0.23
CA ASP A 101 23.25 -60.33 -0.10
C ASP A 101 22.05 -59.91 0.75
N ILE A 102 22.24 -59.81 2.08
CA ILE A 102 21.19 -59.37 3.01
C ILE A 102 20.68 -57.96 2.64
N SER A 103 21.59 -57.05 2.30
CA SER A 103 21.26 -55.68 1.89
C SER A 103 20.40 -55.60 0.62
N ILE A 104 20.52 -56.59 -0.27
CA ILE A 104 19.67 -56.70 -1.45
C ILE A 104 18.30 -57.25 -1.06
N LEU A 105 18.26 -58.32 -0.26
CA LEU A 105 17.00 -58.96 0.17
C LEU A 105 16.09 -58.01 0.94
N GLU A 106 16.65 -57.17 1.83
CA GLU A 106 15.91 -56.15 2.59
C GLU A 106 15.13 -55.16 1.71
N LYS A 107 15.49 -55.03 0.44
CA LYS A 107 14.88 -54.10 -0.52
C LYS A 107 13.90 -54.76 -1.47
N LEU A 108 13.74 -56.09 -1.44
CA LEU A 108 12.88 -56.80 -2.37
C LEU A 108 11.41 -56.75 -1.91
N PRO A 109 10.50 -56.21 -2.73
CA PRO A 109 9.09 -56.03 -2.35
C PRO A 109 8.24 -57.31 -2.48
N SER A 110 8.74 -58.34 -3.16
CA SER A 110 8.01 -59.56 -3.53
C SER A 110 8.15 -60.70 -2.51
N ILE A 111 8.91 -60.49 -1.42
CA ILE A 111 9.10 -61.49 -0.38
C ILE A 111 7.81 -61.61 0.43
N GLU A 112 7.12 -62.75 0.28
CA GLU A 112 5.89 -63.07 1.01
C GLU A 112 6.17 -63.89 2.28
N GLN A 113 7.31 -64.60 2.34
CA GLN A 113 7.66 -65.44 3.49
C GLN A 113 9.16 -65.56 3.73
N ILE A 114 9.57 -65.52 4.99
CA ILE A 114 10.95 -65.76 5.46
C ILE A 114 10.90 -66.77 6.60
N VAL A 115 11.63 -67.87 6.44
CA VAL A 115 11.85 -68.88 7.49
C VAL A 115 13.35 -69.02 7.73
N LEU A 116 13.77 -68.67 8.95
CA LEU A 116 15.17 -68.74 9.35
C LEU A 116 15.45 -70.11 9.99
N HIS A 117 16.36 -70.86 9.38
CA HIS A 117 16.83 -72.12 9.94
C HIS A 117 17.94 -71.82 10.94
N MET A 118 17.72 -72.13 12.22
CA MET A 118 18.60 -71.73 13.31
C MET A 118 19.36 -72.92 13.91
N PRO A 119 20.59 -72.71 14.41
CA PRO A 119 21.35 -73.74 15.12
C PRO A 119 20.67 -74.08 16.44
N ASP A 120 20.72 -75.36 16.77
CA ASP A 120 20.26 -75.93 18.02
C ASP A 120 21.43 -76.46 18.87
N GLN A 121 21.24 -76.58 20.19
CA GLN A 121 22.25 -77.06 21.13
C GLN A 121 22.68 -78.50 20.84
N GLU A 122 21.79 -79.31 20.29
CA GLU A 122 22.01 -80.73 19.96
C GLU A 122 22.69 -80.94 18.59
N ILE A 123 22.98 -79.85 17.88
CA ILE A 123 23.66 -79.83 16.58
C ILE A 123 22.90 -80.71 15.56
N ASN A 124 21.57 -80.63 15.55
CA ASN A 124 20.74 -81.26 14.54
C ASN A 124 20.88 -80.54 13.20
N SER A 125 21.20 -79.24 13.23
CA SER A 125 21.66 -78.46 12.07
C SER A 125 23.09 -77.99 12.33
N ASN A 126 24.08 -78.47 11.57
CA ASN A 126 25.49 -78.11 11.77
C ASN A 126 25.84 -76.77 11.09
N ILE A 127 25.15 -75.70 11.51
CA ILE A 127 25.30 -74.34 10.98
C ILE A 127 26.51 -73.68 11.67
N SER A 128 27.43 -73.13 10.87
CA SER A 128 28.61 -72.44 11.39
C SER A 128 28.21 -71.11 12.07
N ILE A 129 28.35 -71.03 13.39
CA ILE A 129 28.04 -69.80 14.15
C ILE A 129 29.24 -68.84 14.11
N THR A 130 29.36 -68.10 13.01
CA THR A 130 30.38 -67.05 12.85
C THR A 130 29.83 -65.68 13.25
N LYS A 131 30.73 -64.68 13.37
CA LYS A 131 30.32 -63.28 13.61
C LYS A 131 29.43 -62.76 12.48
N GLU A 132 29.82 -63.01 11.23
CA GLU A 132 29.04 -62.62 10.03
C GLU A 132 27.66 -63.28 10.01
N TYR A 133 27.57 -64.56 10.36
CA TYR A 133 26.29 -65.26 10.50
C TYR A 133 25.38 -64.58 11.53
N LEU A 134 25.89 -64.29 12.73
CA LEU A 134 25.11 -63.64 13.78
C LEU A 134 24.65 -62.23 13.38
N GLU A 135 25.49 -61.48 12.67
CA GLU A 135 25.15 -60.16 12.13
C GLU A 135 24.04 -60.24 11.08
N ASN A 136 24.17 -61.15 10.11
CA ASN A 136 23.15 -61.38 9.06
C ASN A 136 21.81 -61.83 9.65
N ILE A 137 21.83 -62.78 10.59
CA ILE A 137 20.62 -63.24 11.28
C ILE A 137 19.97 -62.11 12.08
N LYS A 138 20.76 -61.33 12.83
CA LYS A 138 20.24 -60.18 13.57
C LYS A 138 19.57 -59.17 12.64
N ARG A 139 20.16 -58.88 11.48
CA ARG A 139 19.54 -58.00 10.47
C ARG A 139 18.21 -58.56 9.98
N MET A 140 18.18 -59.84 9.61
CA MET A 140 16.95 -60.48 9.11
C MET A 140 15.85 -60.55 10.17
N LEU A 141 16.18 -60.84 11.44
CA LEU A 141 15.21 -60.83 12.54
C LEU A 141 14.58 -59.43 12.75
N ASN A 142 15.37 -58.37 12.52
CA ASN A 142 14.94 -56.98 12.61
C ASN A 142 14.41 -56.40 11.28
N THR A 143 14.19 -57.24 10.27
CA THR A 143 13.72 -56.77 8.96
C THR A 143 12.33 -56.16 9.03
N LYS A 144 12.15 -55.07 8.28
CA LYS A 144 10.87 -54.37 8.09
C LYS A 144 10.05 -54.93 6.93
N ILE A 145 10.53 -55.99 6.27
CA ILE A 145 9.76 -56.67 5.23
C ILE A 145 8.45 -57.17 5.84
N ASN A 146 7.33 -56.76 5.24
CA ASN A 146 6.00 -57.19 5.62
C ASN A 146 5.69 -58.55 4.96
N CYS A 147 6.14 -59.62 5.62
CA CYS A 147 6.01 -60.98 5.14
C CYS A 147 5.63 -61.93 6.29
N GLN A 148 5.22 -63.14 5.97
CA GLN A 148 5.13 -64.21 6.95
C GLN A 148 6.53 -64.55 7.48
N LYS A 149 6.67 -64.61 8.80
CA LYS A 149 7.94 -64.86 9.49
C LYS A 149 7.87 -66.18 10.26
N GLY A 150 8.99 -66.91 10.32
CA GLY A 150 9.09 -68.14 11.09
C GLY A 150 10.53 -68.56 11.33
N ILE A 151 10.73 -69.42 12.32
CA ILE A 151 12.01 -70.05 12.61
C ILE A 151 11.84 -71.56 12.52
N SER A 152 12.78 -72.23 11.85
CA SER A 152 12.91 -73.68 11.85
C SER A 152 14.09 -74.04 12.75
N CYS A 153 13.83 -74.65 13.90
CA CYS A 153 14.88 -75.05 14.85
C CYS A 153 14.51 -76.40 15.47
N HIS A 154 15.23 -77.45 15.09
CA HIS A 154 14.87 -78.83 15.41
C HIS A 154 15.56 -79.34 16.67
N GLY A 155 15.52 -78.56 17.74
CA GLY A 155 16.17 -78.83 19.02
C GLY A 155 15.98 -77.62 19.95
N ILE A 156 16.79 -77.53 21.01
CA ILE A 156 16.80 -76.33 21.84
C ILE A 156 17.60 -75.26 21.12
N LEU A 157 16.99 -74.11 20.85
CA LEU A 157 17.64 -72.98 20.16
C LEU A 157 18.98 -72.63 20.82
N HIS A 158 20.06 -72.53 20.03
CA HIS A 158 21.42 -72.34 20.54
C HIS A 158 21.57 -71.00 21.30
N ASP A 159 22.37 -70.98 22.36
CA ASP A 159 22.49 -69.84 23.30
C ASP A 159 22.99 -68.55 22.63
N SER A 160 23.71 -68.65 21.51
CA SER A 160 24.19 -67.49 20.75
C SER A 160 23.10 -66.76 19.95
N VAL A 161 22.02 -67.45 19.58
CA VAL A 161 20.91 -66.89 18.78
C VAL A 161 19.64 -66.71 19.60
N ARG A 162 19.45 -67.48 20.68
CA ARG A 162 18.29 -67.38 21.57
C ARG A 162 17.98 -65.95 22.04
N PRO A 163 18.95 -65.12 22.46
CA PRO A 163 18.68 -63.75 22.90
C PRO A 163 18.24 -62.80 21.79
N LEU A 164 18.38 -63.20 20.51
CA LEU A 164 18.04 -62.37 19.35
C LEU A 164 16.59 -62.56 18.91
N VAL A 165 15.94 -63.64 19.35
CA VAL A 165 14.63 -64.09 18.86
C VAL A 165 13.52 -63.59 19.77
N ASP A 166 12.52 -62.95 19.16
CA ASP A 166 11.23 -62.69 19.76
C ASP A 166 10.21 -63.66 19.15
N GLU A 167 9.81 -64.68 19.92
CA GLU A 167 8.90 -65.74 19.47
C GLU A 167 7.49 -65.22 19.12
N SER A 168 7.10 -64.05 19.62
CA SER A 168 5.81 -63.43 19.26
C SER A 168 5.80 -62.91 17.81
N ILE A 169 6.97 -62.59 17.27
CA ILE A 169 7.16 -62.11 15.89
C ILE A 169 7.66 -63.26 15.00
N TRP A 170 8.52 -64.12 15.54
CA TRP A 170 9.18 -65.22 14.85
C TRP A 170 8.82 -66.56 15.49
N PRO A 171 7.63 -67.12 15.19
CA PRO A 171 7.20 -68.38 15.76
C PRO A 171 8.17 -69.50 15.39
N ILE A 172 8.51 -70.34 16.37
CA ILE A 172 9.45 -71.45 16.21
C ILE A 172 8.68 -72.73 15.88
N ASN A 173 9.06 -73.39 14.78
CA ASN A 173 8.69 -74.76 14.48
C ASN A 173 9.89 -75.68 14.74
N ASN A 174 9.69 -76.68 15.60
CA ASN A 174 10.71 -77.64 16.01
C ASN A 174 10.46 -79.07 15.51
N GLN A 175 9.40 -79.29 14.73
CA GLN A 175 9.00 -80.63 14.32
C GLN A 175 10.00 -81.24 13.33
N MET A 176 10.62 -82.35 13.72
CA MET A 176 11.36 -83.20 12.78
C MET A 176 10.40 -84.16 12.08
N ILE A 177 10.60 -84.37 10.79
CA ILE A 177 9.82 -85.29 9.96
C ILE A 177 10.76 -86.29 9.28
N ASP A 178 10.26 -87.49 9.03
CA ASP A 178 11.04 -88.62 8.45
C ASP A 178 11.36 -88.49 6.96
N ARG A 179 10.90 -87.39 6.33
CA ARG A 179 11.02 -87.11 4.89
C ARG A 179 10.45 -88.25 4.04
N ALA A 180 9.25 -88.71 4.40
CA ALA A 180 8.55 -89.80 3.72
C ALA A 180 9.35 -91.12 3.73
N GLY A 181 9.92 -91.44 4.90
CA GLY A 181 10.74 -92.63 5.12
C GLY A 181 12.17 -92.57 4.56
N ASN A 182 12.62 -91.42 4.05
CA ASN A 182 14.01 -91.26 3.57
C ASN A 182 15.04 -91.12 4.70
N ILE A 183 14.60 -90.93 5.94
CA ILE A 183 15.44 -90.97 7.14
C ILE A 183 15.20 -92.31 7.86
N ILE A 184 16.25 -93.12 7.95
CA ILE A 184 16.21 -94.45 8.59
C ILE A 184 16.94 -94.36 9.94
N ALA A 185 16.27 -93.94 11.03
CA ALA A 185 16.64 -94.26 12.43
C ALA A 185 15.80 -93.50 13.49
N GLY A 186 15.45 -94.23 14.58
CA GLY A 186 15.42 -93.74 15.97
C GLY A 186 14.26 -92.87 16.43
N ASP A 187 14.12 -91.67 15.88
CA ASP A 187 13.47 -90.55 16.57
C ASP A 187 12.28 -89.93 15.81
N VAL A 188 11.87 -90.53 14.68
CA VAL A 188 10.74 -90.06 13.88
C VAL A 188 9.78 -91.19 13.55
N SER A 189 8.49 -90.94 13.76
CA SER A 189 7.43 -91.93 13.52
C SER A 189 7.36 -92.25 12.03
N GLN A 190 7.48 -93.53 11.69
CA GLN A 190 7.25 -94.00 10.33
C GLN A 190 5.76 -94.12 10.06
N HIS A 191 5.32 -93.56 8.94
CA HIS A 191 3.94 -93.62 8.53
C HIS A 191 3.78 -94.66 7.42
N HIS A 192 2.67 -95.40 7.42
CA HIS A 192 2.29 -96.20 6.27
C HIS A 192 0.78 -96.13 6.07
N ILE A 193 0.38 -95.34 5.08
CA ILE A 193 -1.03 -95.00 4.86
C ILE A 193 -1.57 -95.78 3.68
N LYS A 194 -2.69 -96.47 3.91
CA LYS A 194 -3.41 -97.24 2.88
C LYS A 194 -4.59 -96.44 2.32
N GLY A 195 -5.18 -96.94 1.23
CA GLY A 195 -6.38 -96.35 0.61
C GLY A 195 -6.10 -95.08 -0.19
N LYS A 196 -7.15 -94.32 -0.50
CA LYS A 196 -7.03 -93.07 -1.25
C LYS A 196 -6.36 -91.99 -0.40
N LEU A 197 -5.33 -91.34 -0.95
CA LEU A 197 -4.57 -90.29 -0.27
C LEU A 197 -4.87 -88.90 -0.82
N PHE A 198 -4.58 -87.90 -0.02
CA PHE A 198 -4.38 -86.52 -0.46
C PHE A 198 -3.19 -85.91 0.31
N CYS A 199 -2.54 -84.91 -0.30
CA CYS A 199 -1.48 -84.16 0.36
C CYS A 199 -2.08 -82.98 1.13
N SER A 200 -1.78 -82.85 2.42
CA SER A 200 -2.23 -81.72 3.25
C SER A 200 -1.61 -80.38 2.82
N ILE A 201 -0.46 -80.42 2.15
CA ILE A 201 0.30 -79.24 1.71
C ILE A 201 -0.07 -78.84 0.28
N ALA A 202 0.10 -79.76 -0.67
CA ALA A 202 -0.08 -79.47 -2.11
C ALA A 202 -1.48 -79.80 -2.64
N GLY A 203 -2.36 -80.36 -1.81
CA GLY A 203 -3.67 -80.87 -2.22
C GLY A 203 -3.56 -81.94 -3.32
N ASN A 204 -4.58 -81.99 -4.18
CA ASN A 204 -4.64 -82.95 -5.30
C ASN A 204 -3.87 -82.49 -6.54
N ARG A 205 -3.45 -81.21 -6.59
CA ARG A 205 -2.69 -80.67 -7.73
C ARG A 205 -1.22 -81.08 -7.70
N LEU A 206 -0.70 -81.41 -6.52
CA LEU A 206 0.69 -81.86 -6.33
C LEU A 206 1.71 -80.89 -6.96
N ASN A 207 1.42 -79.58 -6.88
CA ASN A 207 2.14 -78.49 -7.51
C ASN A 207 3.06 -77.74 -6.53
N HIS A 208 3.62 -78.47 -5.57
CA HIS A 208 4.68 -78.00 -4.65
C HIS A 208 5.93 -78.81 -4.96
N ASN A 209 6.61 -78.43 -6.03
CA ASN A 209 7.64 -79.24 -6.67
C ASN A 209 9.03 -78.70 -6.38
N VAL A 210 10.08 -79.48 -6.67
CA VAL A 210 11.47 -79.07 -6.43
C VAL A 210 12.25 -79.07 -7.74
N LEU A 211 12.81 -77.93 -8.12
CA LEU A 211 13.73 -77.79 -9.24
C LEU A 211 15.17 -78.10 -8.80
N LEU A 212 15.83 -79.00 -9.52
CA LEU A 212 17.22 -79.38 -9.31
C LEU A 212 18.17 -78.61 -10.26
N PRO A 213 19.49 -78.57 -9.96
CA PRO A 213 20.48 -77.81 -10.73
C PRO A 213 20.57 -78.11 -12.22
N ASP A 214 20.14 -79.28 -12.69
CA ASP A 214 20.14 -79.68 -14.09
C ASP A 214 18.77 -79.56 -14.78
N GLY A 215 17.84 -78.83 -14.15
CA GLY A 215 16.50 -78.56 -14.68
C GLY A 215 15.46 -79.64 -14.38
N ARG A 216 15.87 -80.81 -13.86
CA ARG A 216 14.90 -81.84 -13.43
C ARG A 216 14.02 -81.32 -12.32
N VAL A 217 12.75 -81.71 -12.36
CA VAL A 217 11.76 -81.37 -11.34
C VAL A 217 11.30 -82.63 -10.63
N LEU A 218 11.37 -82.62 -9.30
CA LEU A 218 10.87 -83.67 -8.43
C LEU A 218 9.45 -83.38 -7.95
N LEU A 219 8.71 -84.43 -7.60
CA LEU A 219 7.34 -84.33 -7.11
C LEU A 219 7.19 -83.37 -5.92
N CYS A 220 8.06 -83.44 -4.90
CA CYS A 220 8.01 -82.53 -3.75
C CYS A 220 9.29 -82.58 -2.88
N CYS A 221 9.38 -81.71 -1.88
CA CYS A 221 10.48 -81.62 -0.91
C CYS A 221 10.68 -82.84 -0.01
N MET A 222 9.80 -83.84 -0.09
CA MET A 222 9.98 -85.13 0.58
C MET A 222 10.76 -86.13 -0.29
N ASP A 223 10.89 -85.90 -1.60
CA ASP A 223 11.42 -86.87 -2.56
C ASP A 223 12.95 -86.85 -2.69
N TYR A 224 13.67 -86.91 -1.56
CA TYR A 224 15.15 -86.99 -1.56
C TYR A 224 15.68 -88.23 -2.29
N GLY A 225 14.86 -89.28 -2.38
CA GLY A 225 15.16 -90.49 -3.15
C GLY A 225 15.04 -90.33 -4.65
N MET A 226 14.58 -89.16 -5.15
CA MET A 226 14.31 -88.90 -6.56
C MET A 226 13.43 -89.97 -7.22
N GLN A 227 12.45 -90.48 -6.48
CA GLN A 227 11.57 -91.56 -6.94
C GLN A 227 10.62 -91.08 -8.05
N HIS A 228 10.25 -89.79 -8.03
CA HIS A 228 9.23 -89.20 -8.89
C HIS A 228 9.77 -87.95 -9.58
N ILE A 229 10.65 -88.14 -10.56
CA ILE A 229 11.06 -87.07 -11.49
C ILE A 229 9.91 -86.83 -12.47
N ILE A 230 9.23 -85.70 -12.33
CA ILE A 230 8.01 -85.38 -13.10
C ILE A 230 8.29 -84.73 -14.44
N GLY A 231 9.51 -84.20 -14.64
CA GLY A 231 9.97 -83.70 -15.93
C GLY A 231 11.28 -82.93 -15.80
N ASN A 232 11.62 -82.16 -16.83
CA ASN A 232 12.80 -81.29 -16.83
C ASN A 232 12.48 -79.98 -17.55
N LEU A 233 12.48 -78.86 -16.81
CA LEU A 233 12.11 -77.54 -17.29
C LEU A 233 13.09 -76.94 -18.31
N LEU A 234 14.24 -77.55 -18.57
CA LEU A 234 15.06 -77.17 -19.73
C LEU A 234 14.43 -77.65 -21.04
N TYR A 235 13.71 -78.78 -21.02
CA TYR A 235 13.23 -79.46 -22.21
C TYR A 235 11.71 -79.49 -22.38
N CYS A 236 10.95 -79.30 -21.29
CA CYS A 236 9.49 -79.22 -21.33
C CYS A 236 8.99 -77.86 -20.81
N THR A 237 7.69 -77.63 -21.02
CA THR A 237 6.91 -76.53 -20.43
C THR A 237 6.47 -76.88 -19.01
N TYR A 238 6.01 -75.88 -18.24
CA TYR A 238 5.54 -76.11 -16.88
C TYR A 238 4.30 -77.02 -16.82
N ASP A 239 3.34 -76.84 -17.72
CA ASP A 239 2.12 -77.65 -17.76
C ASP A 239 2.39 -79.13 -18.09
N GLU A 240 3.42 -79.39 -18.92
CA GLU A 240 3.83 -80.75 -19.29
C GLU A 240 4.31 -81.58 -18.09
N LEU A 241 4.81 -80.94 -17.03
CA LEU A 241 5.19 -81.61 -15.78
C LEU A 241 4.00 -82.38 -15.17
N PHE A 242 2.78 -81.88 -15.36
CA PHE A 242 1.58 -82.40 -14.70
C PHE A 242 0.79 -83.42 -15.53
N VAL A 243 1.13 -83.59 -16.80
CA VAL A 243 0.44 -84.55 -17.71
C VAL A 243 1.33 -85.71 -18.17
N GLY A 244 2.58 -85.72 -17.72
CA GLY A 244 3.57 -86.74 -18.01
C GLY A 244 3.26 -88.12 -17.40
N PRO A 245 3.94 -89.19 -17.87
CA PRO A 245 3.69 -90.56 -17.41
C PRO A 245 3.99 -90.76 -15.92
N THR A 246 5.06 -90.13 -15.39
CA THR A 246 5.38 -90.19 -13.95
C THR A 246 4.23 -89.61 -13.13
N MET A 247 3.71 -88.45 -13.52
CA MET A 247 2.66 -87.78 -12.77
C MET A 247 1.34 -88.58 -12.80
N LYS A 248 0.96 -89.10 -13.97
CA LYS A 248 -0.19 -90.03 -14.07
C LYS A 248 -0.02 -91.29 -13.20
N SER A 249 1.20 -91.84 -13.12
CA SER A 249 1.51 -92.98 -12.26
C SER A 249 1.32 -92.63 -10.77
N VAL A 250 1.84 -91.47 -10.35
CA VAL A 250 1.68 -90.97 -8.97
C VAL A 250 0.21 -90.72 -8.63
N GLU A 251 -0.55 -90.06 -9.51
CA GLU A 251 -1.99 -89.82 -9.30
C GLU A 251 -2.76 -91.13 -9.17
N ASN A 252 -2.51 -92.08 -10.07
CA ASN A 252 -3.13 -93.41 -10.01
C ASN A 252 -2.78 -94.13 -8.70
N ALA A 253 -1.52 -94.13 -8.28
CA ALA A 253 -1.08 -94.76 -7.04
C ALA A 253 -1.68 -94.09 -5.79
N ILE A 254 -1.89 -92.77 -5.82
CA ILE A 254 -2.56 -91.99 -4.76
C ILE A 254 -4.05 -92.32 -4.69
N GLN A 255 -4.73 -92.44 -5.84
CA GLN A 255 -6.19 -92.66 -5.91
C GLN A 255 -6.61 -94.11 -5.73
N MET A 256 -5.95 -95.03 -6.45
CA MET A 256 -6.33 -96.44 -6.56
C MET A 256 -5.53 -97.37 -5.64
N GLY A 257 -4.50 -96.84 -4.98
CA GLY A 257 -3.50 -97.66 -4.31
C GLY A 257 -2.34 -98.03 -5.24
N GLY A 258 -1.17 -98.26 -4.66
CA GLY A 258 0.07 -98.52 -5.39
C GLY A 258 1.29 -98.00 -4.66
N THR A 259 2.47 -98.29 -5.20
CA THR A 259 3.75 -97.82 -4.67
C THR A 259 3.96 -96.36 -5.05
N VAL A 260 3.93 -95.48 -4.06
CA VAL A 260 4.22 -94.05 -4.21
C VAL A 260 4.82 -93.52 -2.91
N LEU A 261 5.73 -92.54 -3.01
CA LEU A 261 6.43 -91.96 -1.87
C LEU A 261 5.46 -91.46 -0.80
N CYS A 262 4.32 -90.90 -1.22
CA CYS A 262 3.28 -90.35 -0.34
C CYS A 262 2.75 -91.35 0.69
N ARG A 263 2.87 -92.66 0.44
CA ARG A 263 2.44 -93.71 1.38
C ARG A 263 3.16 -93.64 2.72
N SER A 264 4.38 -93.11 2.74
CA SER A 264 5.20 -92.96 3.93
C SER A 264 5.30 -91.51 4.42
N CYS A 265 4.61 -90.57 3.78
CA CYS A 265 4.74 -89.15 4.05
C CYS A 265 3.88 -88.72 5.25
N SER A 266 4.47 -87.95 6.17
CA SER A 266 3.76 -87.34 7.30
C SER A 266 2.69 -86.31 6.90
N ASN A 267 2.77 -85.78 5.66
CA ASN A 267 1.80 -84.84 5.10
C ASN A 267 0.73 -85.53 4.23
N ALA A 268 0.77 -86.86 4.12
CA ALA A 268 -0.29 -87.59 3.45
C ALA A 268 -1.42 -87.86 4.44
N ILE A 269 -2.65 -87.66 4.00
CA ILE A 269 -3.85 -87.96 4.78
C ILE A 269 -4.69 -88.94 3.98
N SER A 270 -5.24 -89.95 4.64
CA SER A 270 -6.18 -90.89 4.00
C SER A 270 -7.57 -90.26 3.92
N LEU A 271 -8.34 -90.60 2.90
CA LEU A 271 -9.72 -90.14 2.77
C LEU A 271 -10.60 -90.56 3.97
N GLU A 272 -10.30 -91.72 4.58
CA GLU A 272 -10.96 -92.20 5.79
C GLU A 272 -10.67 -91.29 6.98
N CYS A 273 -9.41 -90.89 7.20
CA CYS A 273 -9.03 -89.94 8.26
C CYS A 273 -9.56 -88.52 7.99
N ALA A 274 -9.66 -88.09 6.74
CA ALA A 274 -10.31 -86.82 6.38
C ALA A 274 -11.77 -86.77 6.80
N GLY A 275 -12.50 -87.88 6.68
CA GLY A 275 -13.91 -87.96 7.11
C GLY A 275 -14.04 -87.73 8.61
N ASP A 276 -13.21 -88.38 9.42
CA ASP A 276 -13.20 -88.25 10.87
C ASP A 276 -12.76 -86.85 11.33
N GLU A 277 -11.73 -86.29 10.69
CA GLU A 277 -11.25 -84.94 10.98
C GLU A 277 -12.25 -83.86 10.52
N TYR A 278 -12.93 -84.07 9.38
CA TYR A 278 -14.03 -83.22 8.92
C TYR A 278 -15.24 -83.29 9.85
N LEU A 279 -15.60 -84.47 10.37
CA LEU A 279 -16.67 -84.64 11.35
C LEU A 279 -16.32 -84.01 12.70
N LYS A 280 -15.06 -84.13 13.14
CA LYS A 280 -14.54 -83.48 14.34
C LYS A 280 -14.53 -81.95 14.22
N LEU A 281 -14.06 -81.44 13.09
CA LEU A 281 -14.12 -80.01 12.75
C LEU A 281 -15.55 -79.52 12.61
N LEU A 282 -16.48 -80.29 12.04
CA LEU A 282 -17.91 -79.94 11.96
C LEU A 282 -18.55 -79.82 13.36
N HIS A 283 -18.24 -80.75 14.27
CA HIS A 283 -18.73 -80.72 15.64
C HIS A 283 -18.12 -79.56 16.45
N GLU A 284 -16.82 -79.28 16.29
CA GLU A 284 -16.17 -78.10 16.91
C GLU A 284 -16.65 -76.77 16.26
N ASN A 285 -17.14 -76.81 15.02
CA ASN A 285 -17.61 -75.63 14.29
C ASN A 285 -19.04 -75.19 14.62
N GLU A 286 -19.89 -76.00 15.25
CA GLU A 286 -21.27 -75.56 15.53
C GLU A 286 -21.30 -74.38 16.51
N ASP A 287 -20.45 -74.44 17.55
CA ASP A 287 -20.29 -73.35 18.52
C ASP A 287 -19.55 -72.16 17.90
N ILE A 288 -18.58 -72.41 17.02
CA ILE A 288 -17.87 -71.37 16.27
C ILE A 288 -18.81 -70.67 15.29
N TRP A 289 -19.74 -71.38 14.63
CA TRP A 289 -20.74 -70.79 13.74
C TRP A 289 -21.77 -69.95 14.49
N LYS A 290 -22.21 -70.41 15.68
CA LYS A 290 -23.06 -69.61 16.56
C LYS A 290 -22.34 -68.35 17.03
N ALA A 291 -21.07 -68.47 17.45
CA ALA A 291 -20.24 -67.34 17.85
C ALA A 291 -19.97 -66.38 16.68
N LYS A 292 -19.65 -66.90 15.49
CA LYS A 292 -19.44 -66.11 14.27
C LYS A 292 -20.70 -65.34 13.89
N LYS A 293 -21.87 -66.00 13.84
CA LYS A 293 -23.14 -65.34 13.52
C LYS A 293 -23.50 -64.27 14.57
N TYR A 294 -23.21 -64.52 15.84
CA TYR A 294 -23.36 -63.53 16.91
C TYR A 294 -22.42 -62.33 16.70
N LEU A 295 -21.14 -62.59 16.41
CA LEU A 295 -20.14 -61.56 16.16
C LEU A 295 -20.41 -60.77 14.87
N GLU A 296 -20.91 -61.40 13.81
CA GLU A 296 -21.35 -60.75 12.57
C GLU A 296 -22.52 -59.80 12.85
N GLY A 297 -23.50 -60.21 13.66
CA GLY A 297 -24.59 -59.33 14.10
C GLY A 297 -24.10 -58.15 14.95
N GLN A 298 -23.12 -58.36 15.83
CA GLN A 298 -22.47 -57.27 16.58
C GLN A 298 -21.69 -56.33 15.64
N LEU A 299 -20.95 -56.89 14.67
CA LEU A 299 -20.18 -56.12 13.70
C LEU A 299 -21.08 -55.28 12.80
N GLU A 300 -22.23 -55.79 12.36
CA GLU A 300 -23.26 -55.01 11.65
C GLU A 300 -23.78 -53.85 12.51
N GLY A 301 -24.06 -54.10 13.79
CA GLY A 301 -24.45 -53.07 14.76
C GLY A 301 -23.40 -51.98 14.90
N TYR A 302 -22.13 -52.35 15.17
CA TYR A 302 -21.03 -51.40 15.26
C TYR A 302 -20.76 -50.66 13.95
N THR A 303 -20.96 -51.31 12.80
CA THR A 303 -20.80 -50.66 11.49
C THR A 303 -21.86 -49.59 11.27
N ALA A 304 -23.10 -49.85 11.70
CA ALA A 304 -24.18 -48.85 11.66
C ALA A 304 -23.92 -47.69 12.62
N GLU A 305 -23.46 -47.97 13.85
CA GLU A 305 -23.06 -46.95 14.82
C GLU A 305 -21.89 -46.10 14.30
N LEU A 306 -20.86 -46.73 13.74
CA LEU A 306 -19.71 -46.04 13.15
C LEU A 306 -20.12 -45.19 11.95
N SER A 307 -21.03 -45.67 11.11
CA SER A 307 -21.58 -44.90 9.98
C SER A 307 -22.31 -43.64 10.47
N ASN A 308 -23.15 -43.77 11.50
CA ASN A 308 -23.83 -42.63 12.12
C ASN A 308 -22.84 -41.67 12.79
N ALA A 309 -21.85 -42.18 13.53
CA ALA A 309 -20.81 -41.37 14.14
C ALA A 309 -20.00 -40.60 13.10
N ASN A 310 -19.62 -41.24 11.99
CA ASN A 310 -18.92 -40.60 10.88
C ASN A 310 -19.77 -39.51 10.20
N LYS A 311 -21.08 -39.73 10.08
CA LYS A 311 -22.00 -38.69 9.59
C LYS A 311 -22.02 -37.48 10.53
N THR A 312 -22.15 -37.71 11.83
CA THR A 312 -22.11 -36.64 12.85
C THR A 312 -20.77 -35.89 12.84
N ILE A 313 -19.66 -36.62 12.76
CA ILE A 313 -18.31 -36.02 12.66
C ILE A 313 -18.21 -35.16 11.42
N LYS A 314 -18.71 -35.62 10.27
CA LYS A 314 -18.71 -34.83 9.03
C LYS A 314 -19.51 -33.53 9.19
N GLU A 315 -20.70 -33.59 9.79
CA GLU A 315 -21.50 -32.40 10.07
C GLU A 315 -20.77 -31.42 11.02
N GLN A 316 -20.05 -31.94 12.02
CA GLN A 316 -19.23 -31.12 12.91
C GLN A 316 -18.03 -30.49 12.20
N VAL A 317 -17.34 -31.23 11.33
CA VAL A 317 -16.22 -30.72 10.52
C VAL A 317 -16.68 -29.60 9.60
N ASP A 318 -17.80 -29.79 8.90
CA ASP A 318 -18.40 -28.76 8.06
C ASP A 318 -18.78 -27.50 8.87
N TRP A 319 -19.22 -27.68 10.12
CA TRP A 319 -19.55 -26.58 11.02
C TRP A 319 -18.30 -25.84 11.52
N ILE A 320 -17.23 -26.57 11.87
CA ILE A 320 -15.93 -26.00 12.24
C ILE A 320 -15.36 -25.17 11.08
N GLN A 321 -15.42 -25.68 9.85
CA GLN A 321 -14.94 -24.95 8.68
C GLN A 321 -15.68 -23.61 8.50
N LYS A 322 -17.01 -23.60 8.67
CA LYS A 322 -17.81 -22.35 8.64
C LYS A 322 -17.41 -21.38 9.74
N LEU A 323 -17.12 -21.87 10.96
CA LEU A 323 -16.63 -21.02 12.04
C LEU A 323 -15.25 -20.44 11.74
N GLU A 324 -14.34 -21.21 11.16
CA GLU A 324 -13.01 -20.74 10.75
C GLU A 324 -13.11 -19.67 9.67
N GLU A 325 -13.98 -19.86 8.67
CA GLU A 325 -14.26 -18.84 7.65
C GLU A 325 -14.82 -17.56 8.27
N GLY A 326 -15.77 -17.68 9.20
CA GLY A 326 -16.31 -16.54 9.94
C GLY A 326 -15.25 -15.83 10.79
N LYS A 327 -14.35 -16.59 11.43
CA LYS A 327 -13.22 -16.04 12.20
C LYS A 327 -12.27 -15.26 11.30
N ARG A 328 -11.86 -15.81 10.15
CA ARG A 328 -10.99 -15.10 9.20
C ARG A 328 -11.62 -13.79 8.72
N TYR A 329 -12.92 -13.82 8.40
CA TYR A 329 -13.65 -12.62 8.01
C TYR A 329 -13.60 -11.55 9.10
N LEU A 330 -13.86 -11.92 10.36
CA LEU A 330 -13.78 -11.00 11.49
C LEU A 330 -12.36 -10.46 11.73
N GLU A 331 -11.34 -11.31 11.57
CA GLU A 331 -9.94 -10.89 11.66
C GLU A 331 -9.57 -9.87 10.57
N GLU A 332 -10.03 -10.07 9.34
CA GLU A 332 -9.86 -9.13 8.23
C GLU A 332 -10.57 -7.80 8.51
N GLN A 333 -11.82 -7.83 8.98
CA GLN A 333 -12.54 -6.62 9.36
C GLN A 333 -11.84 -5.87 10.50
N ASN A 334 -11.32 -6.59 11.50
CA ASN A 334 -10.57 -5.98 12.60
C ASN A 334 -9.28 -5.31 12.12
N GLN A 335 -8.54 -5.92 11.18
CA GLN A 335 -7.37 -5.30 10.57
C GLN A 335 -7.73 -4.02 9.80
N ASN A 336 -8.82 -4.05 9.03
CA ASN A 336 -9.32 -2.86 8.31
C ASN A 336 -9.68 -1.73 9.29
N TRP A 337 -10.36 -2.06 10.39
CA TRP A 337 -10.67 -1.10 11.45
C TRP A 337 -9.43 -0.52 12.11
N ILE A 338 -8.40 -1.34 12.38
CA ILE A 338 -7.12 -0.86 12.93
C ILE A 338 -6.48 0.16 11.99
N ILE A 339 -6.43 -0.14 10.68
CA ILE A 339 -5.90 0.77 9.66
C ILE A 339 -6.69 2.09 9.64
N GLU A 340 -8.02 2.01 9.70
CA GLU A 340 -8.90 3.18 9.69
C GLU A 340 -8.67 4.06 10.91
N VAL A 341 -8.56 3.46 12.11
CA VAL A 341 -8.22 4.16 13.36
C VAL A 341 -6.84 4.82 13.29
N GLU A 342 -5.84 4.16 12.71
CA GLU A 342 -4.51 4.76 12.50
C GLU A 342 -4.55 5.96 11.55
N ASN A 343 -5.34 5.87 10.48
CA ASN A 343 -5.55 6.99 9.56
C ASN A 343 -6.21 8.17 10.27
N TYR A 344 -7.26 7.93 11.08
CA TYR A 344 -7.88 8.98 11.89
C TYR A 344 -6.90 9.60 12.89
N LYS A 345 -6.02 8.82 13.53
CA LYS A 345 -4.97 9.36 14.41
C LYS A 345 -4.02 10.29 13.66
N LYS A 346 -3.57 9.90 12.46
CA LYS A 346 -2.71 10.76 11.62
C LYS A 346 -3.43 12.05 11.23
N SER A 347 -4.69 11.97 10.77
CA SER A 347 -5.49 13.15 10.47
C SER A 347 -5.67 14.06 11.69
N ASN A 348 -5.87 13.50 12.88
CA ASN A 348 -6.00 14.29 14.10
C ASN A 348 -4.68 14.99 14.48
N GLN A 349 -3.53 14.34 14.30
CA GLN A 349 -2.23 14.97 14.50
C GLN A 349 -1.99 16.14 13.54
N GLU A 350 -2.40 16.01 12.27
CA GLU A 350 -2.33 17.12 11.31
C GLU A 350 -3.28 18.26 11.67
N LEU A 351 -4.50 17.95 12.13
CA LEU A 351 -5.43 18.96 12.64
C LEU A 351 -4.89 19.67 13.87
N GLU A 352 -4.22 18.97 14.79
CA GLU A 352 -3.56 19.58 15.95
C GLU A 352 -2.46 20.54 15.53
N LYS A 353 -1.60 20.16 14.56
CA LYS A 353 -0.59 21.07 14.00
C LYS A 353 -1.23 22.32 13.38
N TYR A 354 -2.32 22.13 12.63
CA TYR A 354 -3.05 23.23 12.02
C TYR A 354 -3.69 24.15 13.06
N ASN A 355 -4.22 23.58 14.15
CA ASN A 355 -4.79 24.34 15.25
C ASN A 355 -3.72 25.15 16.00
N VAL A 356 -2.52 24.60 16.21
CA VAL A 356 -1.36 25.35 16.75
C VAL A 356 -1.01 26.51 15.84
N TYR A 357 -0.86 26.26 14.52
CA TYR A 357 -0.58 27.31 13.54
C TYR A 357 -1.65 28.42 13.54
N LEU A 358 -2.94 28.07 13.53
CA LEU A 358 -4.03 29.03 13.58
C LEU A 358 -4.04 29.82 14.90
N THR A 359 -3.69 29.18 16.00
CA THR A 359 -3.59 29.85 17.31
C THR A 359 -2.47 30.89 17.30
N GLU A 360 -1.31 30.56 16.75
CA GLU A 360 -0.20 31.51 16.56
C GLU A 360 -0.59 32.67 15.63
N GLN A 361 -1.25 32.39 14.51
CA GLN A 361 -1.76 33.43 13.61
C GLN A 361 -2.77 34.36 14.30
N ASN A 362 -3.69 33.80 15.08
CA ASN A 362 -4.67 34.59 15.81
C ASN A 362 -4.02 35.47 16.89
N GLN A 363 -2.97 34.98 17.56
CA GLN A 363 -2.16 35.79 18.48
C GLN A 363 -1.44 36.93 17.75
N ASN A 364 -0.87 36.67 16.58
CA ASN A 364 -0.23 37.69 15.75
C ASN A 364 -1.23 38.75 15.29
N TRP A 365 -2.38 38.36 14.76
CA TRP A 365 -3.45 39.29 14.38
C TRP A 365 -3.97 40.08 15.57
N SER A 366 -4.13 39.44 16.74
CA SER A 366 -4.52 40.15 17.96
C SER A 366 -3.48 41.22 18.36
N ALA A 367 -2.19 40.93 18.20
CA ALA A 367 -1.11 41.90 18.43
C ALA A 367 -1.13 43.04 17.39
N GLU A 368 -1.36 42.73 16.11
CA GLU A 368 -1.51 43.74 15.04
C GLU A 368 -2.72 44.65 15.30
N VAL A 369 -3.88 44.09 15.64
CA VAL A 369 -5.08 44.85 15.99
C VAL A 369 -4.82 45.77 17.18
N LYS A 370 -4.08 45.32 18.21
CA LYS A 370 -3.68 46.20 19.32
C LYS A 370 -2.81 47.36 18.85
N ASN A 371 -1.88 47.13 17.92
CA ASN A 371 -1.06 48.19 17.34
C ASN A 371 -1.90 49.16 16.51
N TYR A 372 -2.81 48.66 15.67
CA TYR A 372 -3.72 49.50 14.90
C TYR A 372 -4.62 50.34 15.79
N ASN A 373 -5.19 49.77 16.85
CA ASN A 373 -6.00 50.52 17.82
C ASN A 373 -5.18 51.62 18.52
N LYS A 374 -3.91 51.35 18.82
CA LYS A 374 -3.01 52.36 19.38
C LYS A 374 -2.78 53.50 18.39
N SER A 375 -2.47 53.18 17.13
CA SER A 375 -2.31 54.17 16.06
C SER A 375 -3.60 54.94 15.79
N GLU A 376 -4.77 54.30 15.83
CA GLU A 376 -6.07 54.96 15.70
C GLU A 376 -6.30 55.96 16.84
N GLN A 377 -5.94 55.61 18.07
CA GLN A 377 -6.05 56.49 19.22
C GLN A 377 -5.11 57.71 19.10
N GLU A 378 -3.88 57.49 18.62
CA GLU A 378 -2.92 58.55 18.32
C GLU A 378 -3.45 59.48 17.21
N LEU A 379 -4.02 58.92 16.14
CA LEU A 379 -4.66 59.69 15.06
C LEU A 379 -5.87 60.49 15.55
N LYS A 380 -6.73 59.92 16.39
CA LYS A 380 -7.86 60.65 17.01
C LYS A 380 -7.37 61.84 17.83
N THR A 381 -6.27 61.67 18.56
CA THR A 381 -5.64 62.75 19.32
C THR A 381 -5.13 63.85 18.39
N TRP A 382 -4.46 63.49 17.30
CA TRP A 382 -4.01 64.42 16.27
C TRP A 382 -5.17 65.18 15.61
N VAL A 383 -6.26 64.49 15.27
CA VAL A 383 -7.46 65.11 14.69
C VAL A 383 -8.05 66.13 15.66
N SER A 384 -8.20 65.79 16.94
CA SER A 384 -8.67 66.73 17.96
C SER A 384 -7.78 67.99 18.05
N GLN A 385 -6.46 67.82 18.01
CA GLN A 385 -5.52 68.95 18.03
C GLN A 385 -5.61 69.81 16.76
N LEU A 386 -5.84 69.19 15.61
CA LEU A 386 -6.04 69.90 14.34
C LEU A 386 -7.38 70.66 14.32
N GLU A 387 -8.44 70.10 14.91
CA GLU A 387 -9.72 70.77 15.08
C GLU A 387 -9.58 72.01 16.00
N GLU A 388 -8.89 71.88 17.14
CA GLU A 388 -8.57 73.03 18.00
C GLU A 388 -7.75 74.10 17.26
N GLY A 389 -6.75 73.69 16.46
CA GLY A 389 -5.96 74.60 15.63
C GLY A 389 -6.79 75.29 14.54
N LYS A 390 -7.72 74.56 13.91
CA LYS A 390 -8.66 75.10 12.93
C LYS A 390 -9.57 76.15 13.57
N ASP A 391 -10.20 75.84 14.71
CA ASP A 391 -11.10 76.75 15.41
C ASP A 391 -10.37 78.04 15.83
N TYR A 392 -9.11 77.92 16.28
CA TYR A 392 -8.26 79.08 16.54
C TYR A 392 -8.04 79.94 15.30
N LEU A 393 -7.68 79.33 14.17
CA LEU A 393 -7.45 80.06 12.91
C LEU A 393 -8.74 80.69 12.36
N GLU A 394 -9.88 80.01 12.46
CA GLU A 394 -11.18 80.57 12.09
C GLU A 394 -11.53 81.80 12.95
N SER A 395 -11.26 81.74 14.26
CA SER A 395 -11.43 82.90 15.14
C SER A 395 -10.53 84.08 14.75
N GLN A 396 -9.27 83.83 14.36
CA GLN A 396 -8.36 84.87 13.88
C GLN A 396 -8.83 85.47 12.54
N ASN A 397 -9.28 84.64 11.61
CA ASN A 397 -9.82 85.10 10.33
C ASN A 397 -11.06 85.97 10.53
N GLN A 398 -11.96 85.61 11.45
CA GLN A 398 -13.12 86.44 11.78
C GLN A 398 -12.71 87.81 12.33
N LYS A 399 -11.68 87.87 13.19
CA LYS A 399 -11.14 89.15 13.68
C LYS A 399 -10.54 89.99 12.56
N LEU A 400 -9.70 89.39 11.71
CA LEU A 400 -9.09 90.08 10.57
C LEU A 400 -10.15 90.55 9.56
N GLN A 401 -11.20 89.77 9.33
CA GLN A 401 -12.31 90.17 8.48
C GLN A 401 -13.05 91.38 9.05
N ALA A 402 -13.31 91.40 10.37
CA ALA A 402 -13.92 92.55 11.03
C ALA A 402 -13.03 93.81 10.94
N GLU A 403 -11.70 93.67 11.06
CA GLU A 403 -10.77 94.77 10.83
C GLU A 403 -10.77 95.25 9.37
N LEU A 404 -10.82 94.33 8.40
CA LEU A 404 -10.90 94.66 6.98
C LEU A 404 -12.18 95.44 6.65
N ASP A 405 -13.32 95.04 7.20
CA ASP A 405 -14.61 95.72 7.02
C ASP A 405 -14.55 97.17 7.57
N ILE A 406 -13.84 97.38 8.69
CA ILE A 406 -13.58 98.74 9.23
C ILE A 406 -12.72 99.56 8.26
N TYR A 407 -11.64 98.97 7.73
CA TYR A 407 -10.78 99.66 6.76
C TYR A 407 -11.51 100.02 5.47
N GLN A 408 -12.34 99.12 4.95
CA GLN A 408 -13.16 99.37 3.74
C GLN A 408 -14.17 100.50 3.96
N LYS A 409 -14.79 100.55 5.16
CA LYS A 409 -15.68 101.65 5.53
C LYS A 409 -14.92 102.99 5.56
N ASN A 410 -13.74 103.03 6.18
CA ASN A 410 -12.90 104.23 6.22
C ASN A 410 -12.43 104.65 4.81
N GLU A 411 -12.06 103.70 3.95
CA GLU A 411 -11.70 103.98 2.55
C GLU A 411 -12.87 104.63 1.80
N THR A 412 -14.08 104.12 2.01
CA THR A 412 -15.30 104.66 1.38
C THR A 412 -15.56 106.10 1.83
N GLU A 413 -15.42 106.39 3.13
CA GLU A 413 -15.54 107.76 3.66
C GLU A 413 -14.46 108.70 3.09
N LEU A 414 -13.21 108.23 2.99
CA LEU A 414 -12.12 109.01 2.39
C LEU A 414 -12.36 109.30 0.90
N ARG A 415 -12.92 108.35 0.14
CA ARG A 415 -13.30 108.56 -1.28
C ARG A 415 -14.36 109.64 -1.44
N ILE A 416 -15.36 109.69 -0.55
CA ILE A 416 -16.37 110.76 -0.52
C ILE A 416 -15.69 112.11 -0.26
N TRP A 417 -14.79 112.16 0.73
CA TRP A 417 -14.05 113.38 1.07
C TRP A 417 -13.17 113.90 -0.08
N ILE A 418 -12.50 112.99 -0.80
CA ILE A 418 -11.72 113.34 -1.99
C ILE A 418 -12.63 113.91 -3.09
N GLN A 419 -13.79 113.30 -3.32
CA GLN A 419 -14.74 113.79 -4.34
C GLN A 419 -15.25 115.20 -4.03
N ASP A 420 -15.53 115.49 -2.76
CA ASP A 420 -15.93 116.83 -2.31
C ASP A 420 -14.82 117.87 -2.49
N LEU A 421 -13.56 117.49 -2.19
CA LEU A 421 -12.40 118.35 -2.43
C LEU A 421 -12.17 118.62 -3.92
N GLU A 422 -12.36 117.63 -4.80
CA GLU A 422 -12.26 117.81 -6.25
C GLU A 422 -13.34 118.75 -6.79
N ASN A 423 -14.57 118.62 -6.28
CA ASN A 423 -15.67 119.53 -6.60
C ASN A 423 -15.35 120.96 -6.16
N GLY A 424 -14.82 121.13 -4.95
CA GLY A 424 -14.37 122.43 -4.43
C GLY A 424 -13.23 123.04 -5.26
N LYS A 425 -12.24 122.23 -5.66
CA LYS A 425 -11.15 122.66 -6.55
C LYS A 425 -11.68 123.15 -7.89
N LYS A 426 -12.61 122.43 -8.50
CA LYS A 426 -13.22 122.81 -9.78
C LYS A 426 -13.97 124.15 -9.67
N TYR A 427 -14.79 124.31 -8.64
CA TYR A 427 -15.51 125.56 -8.38
C TYR A 427 -14.56 126.77 -8.25
N LEU A 428 -13.45 126.60 -7.51
CA LEU A 428 -12.45 127.67 -7.36
C LEU A 428 -11.73 127.97 -8.69
N SER A 429 -11.39 126.94 -9.48
CA SER A 429 -10.78 127.12 -10.80
C SER A 429 -11.68 127.93 -11.74
N ASP A 430 -12.97 127.57 -11.81
CA ASP A 430 -13.95 128.26 -12.66
C ASP A 430 -14.07 129.75 -12.27
N LYS A 431 -14.01 130.07 -10.96
CA LYS A 431 -14.01 131.48 -10.51
C LYS A 431 -12.73 132.24 -10.81
N VAL A 432 -11.58 131.58 -10.80
CA VAL A 432 -10.32 132.21 -11.21
C VAL A 432 -10.35 132.55 -12.70
N ASP A 433 -10.88 131.67 -13.54
CA ASP A 433 -11.00 131.91 -14.98
C ASP A 433 -11.95 133.08 -15.29
N GLU A 434 -13.08 133.17 -14.57
CA GLU A 434 -14.04 134.28 -14.69
C GLU A 434 -13.40 135.64 -14.35
N MET A 435 -12.73 135.73 -13.19
CA MET A 435 -12.02 136.96 -12.77
C MET A 435 -10.87 137.33 -13.73
N THR A 436 -10.17 136.34 -14.27
CA THR A 436 -9.08 136.57 -15.22
C THR A 436 -9.60 137.20 -16.52
N ASN A 437 -10.76 136.74 -17.00
CA ASN A 437 -11.41 137.31 -18.18
C ASN A 437 -11.94 138.73 -17.94
N GLU A 438 -12.49 139.02 -16.76
CA GLU A 438 -12.91 140.39 -16.40
C GLU A 438 -11.72 141.36 -16.35
N ASN A 439 -10.61 140.96 -15.74
CA ASN A 439 -9.39 141.78 -15.72
C ASN A 439 -8.86 142.08 -17.12
N LYS A 440 -8.93 141.11 -18.04
CA LYS A 440 -8.49 141.31 -19.43
C LYS A 440 -9.34 142.35 -20.17
N LYS A 441 -10.66 142.38 -19.93
CA LYS A 441 -11.56 143.41 -20.49
C LYS A 441 -11.27 144.80 -19.93
N LEU A 442 -11.04 144.90 -18.62
CA LEU A 442 -10.73 146.17 -17.96
C LEU A 442 -9.41 146.77 -18.46
N LEU A 443 -8.38 145.95 -18.70
CA LEU A 443 -7.10 146.38 -19.26
C LEU A 443 -7.25 146.95 -20.68
N GLN A 444 -8.07 146.33 -21.53
CA GLN A 444 -8.36 146.85 -22.87
C GLN A 444 -9.03 148.22 -22.85
N MET A 445 -10.02 148.41 -21.97
CA MET A 445 -10.69 149.72 -21.81
C MET A 445 -9.73 150.81 -21.32
N LEU A 446 -8.76 150.46 -20.47
CA LEU A 446 -7.79 151.42 -19.94
C LEU A 446 -6.85 151.96 -21.03
N ASP A 447 -6.43 151.11 -21.97
CA ASP A 447 -5.56 151.52 -23.07
C ASP A 447 -6.28 152.44 -24.07
N GLU A 448 -7.57 152.21 -24.36
CA GLU A 448 -8.38 153.10 -25.22
C GLU A 448 -8.58 154.49 -24.59
N LEU A 449 -8.78 154.56 -23.27
CA LEU A 449 -8.92 155.81 -22.52
C LEU A 449 -7.64 156.66 -22.55
N LYS A 450 -6.47 156.04 -22.53
CA LYS A 450 -5.19 156.76 -22.63
C LYS A 450 -5.03 157.46 -23.97
N LEU A 451 -5.37 156.78 -25.07
CA LEU A 451 -5.35 157.35 -26.42
C LEU A 451 -6.26 158.58 -26.56
N TRP A 452 -7.50 158.49 -26.06
CA TRP A 452 -8.44 159.62 -26.07
C TRP A 452 -7.95 160.83 -25.25
N THR A 453 -7.22 160.58 -24.16
CA THR A 453 -6.70 161.64 -23.30
C THR A 453 -5.61 162.45 -24.01
N GLU A 454 -4.76 161.81 -24.82
CA GLU A 454 -3.72 162.49 -25.61
C GLU A 454 -4.32 163.38 -26.72
N GLU A 455 -5.36 162.91 -27.43
CA GLU A 455 -6.03 163.71 -28.46
C GLU A 455 -6.76 164.93 -27.89
N LEU A 456 -7.41 164.78 -26.74
CA LEU A 456 -8.06 165.90 -26.03
C LEU A 456 -7.06 166.98 -25.59
N GLN A 457 -5.86 166.59 -25.18
CA GLN A 457 -4.81 167.52 -24.77
C GLN A 457 -4.31 168.37 -25.96
N LEU A 458 -4.15 167.77 -27.15
CA LEU A 458 -3.78 168.49 -28.37
C LEU A 458 -4.88 169.48 -28.81
N GLY A 459 -6.15 169.11 -28.67
CA GLY A 459 -7.28 170.00 -28.95
C GLY A 459 -7.36 171.20 -28.00
N LYS A 460 -7.06 170.98 -26.72
CA LYS A 460 -7.01 172.03 -25.70
C LYS A 460 -5.95 173.09 -26.03
N ASP A 461 -4.73 172.65 -26.34
CA ASP A 461 -3.60 173.56 -26.61
C ASP A 461 -3.85 174.46 -27.85
N TYR A 462 -4.58 173.93 -28.85
CA TYR A 462 -5.01 174.71 -30.02
C TYR A 462 -6.01 175.82 -29.64
N LEU A 463 -7.02 175.50 -28.82
CA LEU A 463 -8.06 176.46 -28.41
C LEU A 463 -7.52 177.56 -27.49
N GLU A 464 -6.57 177.25 -26.60
CA GLU A 464 -5.94 178.25 -25.73
C GLU A 464 -5.18 179.31 -26.56
N ASN A 465 -4.51 178.90 -27.64
CA ASN A 465 -3.80 179.82 -28.54
C ASN A 465 -4.76 180.75 -29.31
N VAL A 466 -5.90 180.23 -29.75
CA VAL A 466 -6.94 181.04 -30.43
C VAL A 466 -7.55 182.06 -29.46
N THR A 467 -7.79 181.66 -28.21
CA THR A 467 -8.38 182.52 -27.18
C THR A 467 -7.49 183.69 -26.82
N GLN A 468 -6.18 183.45 -26.62
CA GLN A 468 -5.22 184.52 -26.32
C GLN A 468 -5.11 185.59 -27.42
N LYS A 469 -5.33 185.19 -28.68
CA LYS A 469 -5.33 186.14 -29.81
C LYS A 469 -6.56 187.05 -29.77
N LEU A 470 -7.74 186.48 -29.51
CA LEU A 470 -9.00 187.22 -29.38
C LEU A 470 -8.99 188.19 -28.19
N GLU A 471 -8.38 187.82 -27.07
CA GLU A 471 -8.27 188.68 -25.88
C GLU A 471 -7.43 189.94 -26.15
N ARG A 472 -6.36 189.84 -26.96
CA ARG A 472 -5.58 191.02 -27.38
C ARG A 472 -6.40 191.98 -28.24
N ASP A 473 -7.14 191.44 -29.20
CA ASP A 473 -7.94 192.26 -30.11
C ASP A 473 -9.07 192.98 -29.35
N TYR A 474 -9.71 192.30 -28.40
CA TYR A 474 -10.74 192.89 -27.53
C TYR A 474 -10.20 194.02 -26.64
N SER A 475 -9.02 193.84 -26.06
CA SER A 475 -8.43 194.83 -25.15
C SER A 475 -8.08 196.14 -25.87
N ASN A 476 -7.66 196.05 -27.14
CA ASN A 476 -7.30 197.22 -27.96
C ASN A 476 -8.55 198.07 -28.33
N VAL A 477 -9.68 197.42 -28.59
CA VAL A 477 -10.96 198.10 -28.87
C VAL A 477 -11.54 198.73 -27.60
N LYS A 478 -11.40 198.06 -26.45
CA LYS A 478 -11.87 198.57 -25.15
C LYS A 478 -11.18 199.87 -24.73
N GLU A 479 -9.89 200.00 -25.00
CA GLU A 479 -9.12 201.21 -24.70
C GLU A 479 -9.60 202.43 -25.49
N GLN A 480 -10.10 202.23 -26.71
CA GLN A 480 -10.66 203.30 -27.53
C GLN A 480 -12.02 203.79 -27.01
N CYS A 481 -12.89 202.90 -26.51
CA CYS A 481 -14.19 203.27 -25.95
C CYS A 481 -14.08 204.10 -24.66
N LEU A 482 -13.15 203.75 -23.75
CA LEU A 482 -12.96 204.47 -22.48
C LEU A 482 -12.47 205.91 -22.68
N GLY A 483 -11.69 206.17 -23.75
CA GLY A 483 -11.28 207.52 -24.12
C GLY A 483 -12.47 208.43 -24.50
N TYR A 484 -13.53 207.87 -25.09
CA TYR A 484 -14.73 208.62 -25.47
C TYR A 484 -15.69 208.83 -24.29
N GLU A 485 -15.79 207.87 -23.36
CA GLU A 485 -16.65 207.99 -22.17
C GLU A 485 -16.21 209.09 -21.22
N GLN A 486 -14.90 209.32 -21.03
CA GLN A 486 -14.43 210.33 -20.09
C GLN A 486 -14.64 211.77 -20.60
N ILE A 487 -14.57 211.97 -21.92
CA ILE A 487 -14.87 213.27 -22.57
C ILE A 487 -16.35 213.66 -22.33
N ILE A 488 -17.24 212.66 -22.30
CA ILE A 488 -18.68 212.86 -22.02
C ILE A 488 -18.90 213.23 -20.55
N SER A 489 -18.26 212.54 -19.62
CA SER A 489 -18.38 212.80 -18.18
C SER A 489 -17.91 214.22 -17.77
N ASP A 490 -16.81 214.70 -18.36
CA ASP A 490 -16.33 216.07 -18.11
C ASP A 490 -17.27 217.17 -18.64
N ALA A 491 -18.08 216.86 -19.65
CA ALA A 491 -19.12 217.75 -20.16
C ALA A 491 -20.35 217.76 -19.24
N GLU A 492 -20.77 216.59 -18.73
CA GLU A 492 -21.90 216.44 -17.81
C GLU A 492 -21.64 217.14 -16.46
N ASN A 493 -20.42 217.06 -15.93
CA ASN A 493 -20.10 217.66 -14.64
C ASN A 493 -20.00 219.20 -14.71
N LYS A 494 -19.60 219.74 -15.88
CA LYS A 494 -19.71 221.19 -16.17
C LYS A 494 -21.17 221.64 -16.25
N LEU A 495 -22.07 220.79 -16.77
CA LEU A 495 -23.51 221.04 -16.79
C LEU A 495 -24.10 221.10 -15.37
N ALA A 496 -23.71 220.17 -14.49
CA ALA A 496 -24.18 220.12 -13.11
C ALA A 496 -23.73 221.37 -12.30
N LYS A 497 -22.49 221.85 -12.51
CA LYS A 497 -21.99 223.11 -11.92
C LYS A 497 -22.75 224.35 -12.42
N LEU A 498 -23.29 224.32 -13.64
CA LEU A 498 -24.15 225.37 -14.19
C LEU A 498 -25.58 225.31 -13.60
N GLN A 499 -26.15 224.11 -13.43
CA GLN A 499 -27.46 223.92 -12.81
C GLN A 499 -27.49 224.34 -11.33
N TYR A 500 -26.44 224.06 -10.55
CA TYR A 500 -26.41 224.52 -9.17
C TYR A 500 -26.25 226.04 -9.06
N LYS A 501 -25.49 226.67 -9.98
CA LYS A 501 -25.46 228.13 -10.11
C LYS A 501 -26.81 228.70 -10.55
N TYR A 502 -27.59 227.98 -11.35
CA TYR A 502 -28.99 228.35 -11.67
C TYR A 502 -29.89 228.29 -10.43
N ASN A 503 -29.73 227.27 -9.56
CA ASN A 503 -30.46 227.19 -8.29
C ASN A 503 -30.01 228.20 -7.24
N ARG A 504 -28.77 228.66 -7.33
CA ARG A 504 -28.27 229.85 -6.65
C ARG A 504 -28.94 231.15 -7.11
N VAL A 505 -29.74 231.16 -8.18
CA VAL A 505 -30.32 232.38 -8.77
C VAL A 505 -31.85 232.43 -8.65
N VAL A 506 -32.56 231.29 -8.72
CA VAL A 506 -34.02 231.29 -8.51
C VAL A 506 -34.42 231.56 -7.05
N ASN A 507 -33.57 231.23 -6.07
CA ASN A 507 -33.85 231.41 -4.64
C ASN A 507 -33.20 232.66 -4.01
N ASP A 508 -32.62 233.54 -4.84
CA ASP A 508 -31.71 234.60 -4.40
C ASP A 508 -32.35 235.99 -4.33
N LYS A 509 -32.62 236.43 -3.10
CA LYS A 509 -32.55 237.80 -2.54
C LYS A 509 -33.30 238.99 -3.20
N LEU A 510 -33.46 239.10 -4.52
CA LEU A 510 -34.42 239.97 -5.23
C LEU A 510 -35.62 239.16 -5.79
N ILE A 511 -35.40 237.88 -6.08
CA ILE A 511 -36.39 236.85 -6.47
C ILE A 511 -36.76 236.10 -5.18
N LYS A 512 -37.49 236.67 -4.24
CA LYS A 512 -38.78 237.21 -4.58
C LYS A 512 -39.20 238.29 -3.59
N LYS A 513 -38.41 239.37 -3.49
CA LYS A 513 -39.01 240.68 -3.15
C LYS A 513 -40.24 241.01 -4.04
N ILE A 514 -40.44 240.24 -5.13
CA ILE A 514 -41.59 240.10 -6.05
C ILE A 514 -42.68 239.04 -5.69
N ILE A 515 -42.55 238.06 -4.76
CA ILE A 515 -43.80 237.51 -4.13
C ILE A 515 -44.42 238.60 -3.22
N ASN A 516 -43.54 239.46 -2.67
CA ASN A 516 -43.68 240.37 -1.52
C ASN A 516 -44.74 241.49 -1.62
N LEU A 517 -45.73 241.42 -2.52
CA LEU A 517 -46.95 242.27 -2.49
C LEU A 517 -48.29 241.52 -2.62
N LYS A 518 -48.35 240.21 -2.96
CA LYS A 518 -49.61 239.65 -3.54
C LYS A 518 -49.93 238.14 -3.38
N LYS A 519 -49.26 237.34 -2.55
CA LYS A 519 -49.40 235.86 -2.58
C LYS A 519 -49.22 235.27 -4.00
N ILE A 520 -48.34 235.87 -4.81
CA ILE A 520 -48.06 235.30 -6.13
C ILE A 520 -47.06 234.16 -5.93
N GLU A 521 -47.51 232.92 -6.01
CA GLU A 521 -46.67 231.74 -6.30
C GLU A 521 -46.49 231.69 -7.82
N LEU A 522 -45.30 232.04 -8.35
CA LEU A 522 -44.08 231.26 -8.64
C LEU A 522 -44.26 230.43 -9.92
#